data_AF-A0A4Q4B310-F1
#
_entry.id   AF-A0A4Q4B310-F1
#
_cell.length_a   1.000
_cell.length_b   1.000
_cell.length_c   1.000
_cell.angle_alpha   90.00
_cell.angle_beta   90.00
_cell.angle_gamma   90.00
#
_symmetry.space_group_name_H-M   'P 1'
#
loop_
_entity.id
_entity.type
_entity.pdbx_description
1 polymer ?
#
loop_
_entity_poly.entity_id
_entity_poly.type
_entity_poly.pdbx_seq_one_letter_code
_entity_poly.pdbx_strand_id
1 'polypeptide(L)'
;MTEIQVKLLFRRFAVINLLMSLLLLFLYEKLELSERISAFMVINIGYFMFYFFLSRGLTIQFKWIKKNSKSSIFKFQIKMIMLFTVFIKICAVIFLLALILKAIATKEFYSVSAVCVPISVYLGGTLAGLNIQRIE
;
A
#
# COMPACT_ATOMS: atom_id res chain seq x y z
N MET A 1 12.69 6.69 -8.89
CA MET A 1 12.86 5.78 -7.73
C MET A 1 13.20 4.41 -8.25
N THR A 2 14.25 3.77 -7.74
CA THR A 2 14.66 2.42 -8.19
C THR A 2 13.93 1.32 -7.40
N GLU A 3 13.85 0.10 -7.92
CA GLU A 3 13.21 -1.03 -7.20
C GLU A 3 13.83 -1.28 -5.82
N ILE A 4 15.16 -1.16 -5.73
CA ILE A 4 15.91 -1.31 -4.49
C ILE A 4 15.46 -0.26 -3.48
N GLN A 5 15.33 1.00 -3.91
CA GLN A 5 14.84 2.09 -3.05
C GLN A 5 13.40 1.81 -2.57
N VAL A 6 12.51 1.33 -3.43
CA VAL A 6 11.13 1.00 -3.05
C VAL A 6 11.08 -0.10 -1.99
N LYS A 7 11.83 -1.20 -2.19
CA LYS A 7 11.90 -2.30 -1.23
C LYS A 7 12.49 -1.87 0.10
N LEU A 8 13.51 -1.02 0.08
CA LEU A 8 14.17 -0.51 1.27
C LEU A 8 13.23 0.41 2.07
N LEU A 9 12.51 1.31 1.40
CA LEU A 9 11.50 2.15 2.03
C LEU A 9 10.35 1.31 2.61
N PHE A 10 9.87 0.32 1.88
CA PHE A 10 8.86 -0.63 2.39
C PHE A 10 9.33 -1.30 3.69
N ARG A 11 10.57 -1.82 3.74
CA ARG A 11 11.09 -2.43 4.97
C ARG A 11 11.17 -1.45 6.15
N ARG A 12 11.61 -0.21 5.90
CA ARG A 12 11.67 0.83 6.95
C ARG A 12 10.27 1.15 7.48
N PHE A 13 9.31 1.37 6.59
CA PHE A 13 7.94 1.65 6.99
C PHE A 13 7.24 0.45 7.62
N ALA A 14 7.63 -0.80 7.30
CA ALA A 14 7.13 -1.98 8.00
C ALA A 14 7.53 -1.98 9.48
N VAL A 15 8.77 -1.61 9.79
CA VAL A 15 9.23 -1.48 11.19
C VAL A 15 8.49 -0.35 11.90
N ILE A 16 8.32 0.80 11.25
CA ILE A 16 7.55 1.93 11.80
C ILE A 16 6.09 1.52 12.05
N ASN A 17 5.46 0.80 11.11
CA ASN A 17 4.10 0.30 11.22
C ASN A 17 3.93 -0.65 12.41
N LEU A 18 4.88 -1.58 12.60
CA LEU A 18 4.88 -2.49 13.73
C LEU A 18 4.99 -1.72 15.05
N LEU A 19 5.91 -0.76 15.15
CA LEU A 19 6.08 0.06 16.34
C LEU A 19 4.82 0.88 16.66
N MET A 20 4.24 1.55 15.66
CA MET A 20 3.02 2.34 15.84
C MET A 20 1.83 1.49 16.25
N SER A 21 1.68 0.30 15.66
CA SER A 21 0.59 -0.62 16.02
C SER A 21 0.79 -1.24 17.41
N LEU A 22 2.03 -1.51 17.84
CA LEU A 22 2.33 -1.92 19.23
C LEU A 22 2.00 -0.81 20.22
N LEU A 23 2.35 0.45 19.92
CA LEU A 23 1.99 1.58 20.76
C LEU A 23 0.47 1.69 20.91
N LEU A 24 -0.29 1.50 19.82
CA LEU A 24 -1.76 1.47 19.88
C LEU A 24 -2.28 0.31 20.74
N LEU A 25 -1.67 -0.87 20.65
CA LEU A 25 -2.07 -2.04 21.42
C LEU A 25 -1.89 -1.83 22.94
N PHE A 26 -0.79 -1.23 23.36
CA PHE A 26 -0.47 -1.08 24.78
C PHE A 26 -0.96 0.22 25.42
N LEU A 27 -0.91 1.34 24.70
CA LEU A 27 -1.11 2.67 25.30
C LEU A 27 -2.52 3.23 25.12
N TYR A 28 -3.34 2.65 24.23
CA TYR A 28 -4.68 3.20 23.95
C TYR A 28 -5.79 2.51 24.76
N GLU A 29 -5.85 2.80 26.06
CA GLU A 29 -6.77 2.15 27.00
C GLU A 29 -8.26 2.47 26.74
N LYS A 30 -8.57 3.48 25.91
CA LYS A 30 -9.94 3.86 25.56
C LYS A 30 -10.65 2.80 24.69
N LEU A 31 -9.90 1.96 23.97
CA LEU A 31 -10.44 0.83 23.20
C LEU A 31 -10.39 -0.45 24.03
N GLU A 32 -11.37 -1.31 23.83
CA GLU A 32 -11.34 -2.66 24.41
C GLU A 32 -10.11 -3.42 23.91
N LEU A 33 -9.63 -4.38 24.71
CA LEU A 33 -8.45 -5.18 24.34
C LEU A 33 -8.68 -5.93 23.01
N SER A 34 -9.89 -6.42 22.79
CA SER A 34 -10.33 -7.08 21.56
C SER A 34 -10.17 -6.17 20.33
N GLU A 35 -10.61 -4.92 20.43
CA GLU A 35 -10.55 -3.90 19.37
C GLU A 35 -9.10 -3.47 19.10
N ARG A 36 -8.27 -3.38 20.13
CA ARG A 36 -6.85 -3.07 19.97
C ARG A 36 -6.10 -4.18 19.24
N ILE A 37 -6.35 -5.44 19.61
CA ILE A 37 -5.75 -6.60 18.94
C ILE A 37 -6.21 -6.67 17.48
N SER A 38 -7.49 -6.44 17.21
CA SER A 38 -8.02 -6.46 15.85
C SER A 38 -7.43 -5.32 15.00
N ALA A 39 -7.34 -4.10 15.55
CA ALA A 39 -6.70 -2.96 14.88
C ALA A 39 -5.22 -3.24 14.58
N PHE A 40 -4.48 -3.79 15.56
CA PHE A 40 -3.09 -4.21 15.37
C PHE A 40 -2.96 -5.19 14.20
N MET A 41 -3.79 -6.23 14.16
CA MET A 41 -3.76 -7.22 13.07
C MET A 41 -4.13 -6.60 11.73
N VAL A 42 -5.22 -5.84 11.65
CA VAL A 42 -5.72 -5.25 10.41
C VAL A 42 -4.70 -4.28 9.81
N ILE A 43 -4.07 -3.44 10.63
CA ILE A 43 -3.07 -2.47 10.17
C ILE A 43 -1.84 -3.20 9.60
N ASN A 44 -1.32 -4.21 10.31
CA ASN A 44 -0.17 -4.98 9.84
C ASN A 44 -0.50 -5.81 8.61
N ILE A 45 -1.59 -6.58 8.64
CA ILE A 45 -2.02 -7.39 7.49
C ILE A 45 -2.28 -6.50 6.29
N GLY A 46 -3.01 -5.40 6.46
CA GLY A 46 -3.30 -4.43 5.40
C GLY A 46 -2.01 -3.90 4.77
N TYR A 47 -1.04 -3.47 5.59
CA TYR A 47 0.26 -2.98 5.13
C TYR A 47 0.98 -3.97 4.21
N PHE A 48 1.13 -5.23 4.65
CA PHE A 48 1.82 -6.26 3.86
C PHE A 48 0.99 -6.69 2.64
N MET A 49 -0.31 -6.89 2.84
CA MET A 49 -1.23 -7.40 1.82
C MET A 49 -1.30 -6.44 0.63
N PHE A 50 -1.53 -5.14 0.85
CA PHE A 50 -1.62 -4.19 -0.26
C PHE A 50 -0.30 -4.05 -1.01
N TYR A 51 0.82 -4.00 -0.31
CA TYR A 51 2.13 -3.96 -0.97
C TYR A 51 2.39 -5.19 -1.83
N PHE A 52 2.15 -6.41 -1.31
CA PHE A 52 2.40 -7.65 -2.05
C PHE A 52 1.41 -7.85 -3.19
N PHE A 53 0.13 -7.53 -2.98
CA PHE A 53 -0.88 -7.60 -4.02
C PHE A 53 -0.49 -6.73 -5.22
N LEU A 54 -0.12 -5.48 -4.98
CA LEU A 54 0.27 -4.57 -6.06
C LEU A 54 1.62 -4.94 -6.66
N SER A 55 2.63 -5.23 -5.85
CA SER A 55 3.98 -5.50 -6.37
C SER A 55 4.10 -6.84 -7.09
N ARG A 56 3.50 -7.91 -6.57
CA ARG A 56 3.60 -9.27 -7.12
C ARG A 56 2.37 -9.67 -7.92
N GLY A 57 1.17 -9.45 -7.36
CA GLY A 57 -0.09 -9.88 -7.98
C GLY A 57 -0.27 -9.29 -9.37
N LEU A 58 -0.17 -7.95 -9.50
CA LEU A 58 -0.21 -7.28 -10.81
C LEU A 58 0.88 -7.82 -11.75
N THR A 59 2.12 -7.94 -11.28
CA THR A 59 3.24 -8.42 -12.12
C THR A 59 3.01 -9.83 -12.67
N ILE A 60 2.44 -10.74 -11.88
CA ILE A 60 2.06 -12.09 -12.32
C ILE A 60 0.98 -12.01 -13.40
N GLN A 61 -0.05 -11.20 -13.17
CA GLN A 61 -1.12 -10.96 -14.14
C GLN A 61 -0.54 -10.44 -15.47
N PHE A 62 0.43 -9.54 -15.43
CA PHE A 62 1.11 -9.03 -16.63
C PHE A 62 1.83 -10.09 -17.44
N LYS A 63 2.63 -10.94 -16.76
CA LYS A 63 3.35 -12.03 -17.43
C LYS A 63 2.37 -12.99 -18.12
N TRP A 64 1.23 -13.25 -17.49
CA TRP A 64 0.17 -14.08 -18.05
C TRP A 64 -0.47 -13.43 -19.29
N ILE A 65 -0.82 -12.15 -19.22
CA ILE A 65 -1.41 -11.41 -20.35
C ILE A 65 -0.42 -11.36 -21.52
N LYS A 66 0.88 -11.10 -21.29
CA LYS A 66 1.91 -11.07 -22.34
C LYS A 66 1.99 -12.38 -23.12
N LYS A 67 1.82 -13.52 -22.43
CA LYS A 67 1.89 -14.86 -23.04
C LYS A 67 0.64 -15.21 -23.85
N ASN A 68 -0.53 -14.71 -23.46
CA ASN A 68 -1.82 -15.21 -23.95
C ASN A 68 -2.62 -14.19 -24.78
N SER A 69 -2.17 -12.94 -24.90
CA SER A 69 -2.91 -11.87 -25.58
C SER A 69 -2.33 -11.56 -26.97
N LYS A 70 -3.20 -11.16 -27.90
CA LYS A 70 -2.77 -10.62 -29.20
C LYS A 70 -2.01 -9.30 -28.97
N SER A 71 -0.95 -9.07 -29.76
CA SER A 71 -0.03 -7.92 -29.58
C SER A 71 -0.73 -6.54 -29.48
N SER A 72 -1.80 -6.32 -30.27
CA SER A 72 -2.59 -5.07 -30.22
C SER A 72 -3.38 -4.91 -28.91
N ILE A 73 -3.97 -5.98 -28.40
CA ILE A 73 -4.74 -6.02 -27.15
C ILE A 73 -3.79 -5.84 -25.96
N PHE A 74 -2.61 -6.45 -26.02
CA PHE A 74 -1.58 -6.35 -24.99
C PHE A 74 -1.14 -4.89 -24.74
N LYS A 75 -0.85 -4.14 -25.80
CA LYS A 75 -0.45 -2.72 -25.68
C LYS A 75 -1.55 -1.85 -25.04
N PHE A 76 -2.81 -2.11 -25.37
CA PHE A 76 -3.93 -1.40 -24.74
C PHE A 76 -4.06 -1.75 -23.25
N GLN A 77 -3.95 -3.04 -22.90
CA GLN A 77 -4.01 -3.51 -21.52
C GLN A 77 -2.88 -2.94 -20.65
N ILE A 78 -1.65 -2.82 -21.19
CA ILE A 78 -0.53 -2.17 -20.50
C ILE A 78 -0.88 -0.72 -20.15
N LYS A 79 -1.37 0.05 -21.12
CA LYS A 79 -1.73 1.46 -20.90
C LYS A 79 -2.80 1.61 -19.83
N MET A 80 -3.84 0.78 -19.86
CA MET A 80 -4.92 0.81 -18.87
C MET A 80 -4.42 0.51 -17.46
N ILE A 81 -3.54 -0.47 -17.30
CA ILE A 81 -3.03 -0.81 -15.98
C ILE A 81 -1.99 0.22 -15.50
N MET A 82 -1.17 0.78 -16.38
CA MET A 82 -0.32 1.93 -16.05
C MET A 82 -1.16 3.09 -15.50
N LEU A 83 -2.27 3.43 -16.18
CA LEU A 83 -3.22 4.42 -15.69
C LEU A 83 -3.80 4.05 -14.32
N PHE A 84 -4.20 2.79 -14.13
CA PHE A 84 -4.68 2.28 -12.84
C PHE A 84 -3.64 2.41 -11.72
N THR A 85 -2.36 2.11 -11.98
CA THR A 85 -1.30 2.27 -10.98
C THR A 85 -1.06 3.74 -10.62
N VAL A 86 -1.24 4.67 -11.56
CA VAL A 86 -1.19 6.10 -11.25
C VAL A 86 -2.39 6.51 -10.41
N PHE A 87 -3.59 6.11 -10.81
CA PHE A 87 -4.83 6.40 -10.09
C PHE A 87 -4.78 5.89 -8.64
N ILE A 88 -4.36 4.64 -8.41
CA ILE A 88 -4.31 4.08 -7.05
C ILE A 88 -3.30 4.79 -6.15
N LYS A 89 -2.18 5.29 -6.72
CA LYS A 89 -1.21 6.13 -5.98
C LYS A 89 -1.84 7.46 -5.57
N ILE A 90 -2.62 8.08 -6.45
CA ILE A 90 -3.35 9.32 -6.14
C ILE A 90 -4.36 9.06 -5.01
N CYS A 91 -5.16 8.00 -5.12
CA CYS A 91 -6.08 7.60 -4.06
C CYS A 91 -5.38 7.37 -2.72
N ALA A 92 -4.20 6.72 -2.73
CA ALA A 92 -3.41 6.51 -1.52
C ALA A 92 -2.97 7.82 -0.87
N VAL A 93 -2.53 8.81 -1.66
CA VAL A 93 -2.16 10.14 -1.16
C VAL A 93 -3.38 10.87 -0.59
N ILE A 94 -4.51 10.86 -1.29
CA ILE A 94 -5.76 11.48 -0.81
C ILE A 94 -6.21 10.84 0.51
N PHE A 95 -6.18 9.51 0.59
CA PHE A 95 -6.56 8.78 1.79
C PHE A 95 -5.62 9.08 2.97
N LEU A 96 -4.31 9.18 2.71
CA LEU A 96 -3.33 9.58 3.71
C LEU A 96 -3.60 10.99 4.24
N LEU A 97 -3.90 11.95 3.36
CA LEU A 97 -4.28 13.31 3.75
C LEU A 97 -5.57 13.33 4.59
N ALA A 98 -6.58 12.55 4.19
CA ALA A 98 -7.84 12.43 4.93
C ALA A 98 -7.62 11.89 6.34
N LEU A 99 -6.75 10.88 6.52
CA LEU A 99 -6.38 10.36 7.83
C LEU A 99 -5.70 11.42 8.70
N ILE A 100 -4.74 12.16 8.15
CA ILE A 100 -4.02 13.22 8.87
C ILE A 100 -4.98 14.33 9.30
N LEU A 101 -5.82 14.82 8.37
CA LEU A 101 -6.81 15.86 8.67
C LEU A 101 -7.81 15.41 9.73
N LYS A 102 -8.27 14.15 9.66
CA LYS A 102 -9.14 13.57 10.69
C LYS A 102 -8.45 13.53 12.05
N ALA A 103 -7.19 13.10 12.11
CA ALA A 103 -6.42 13.05 13.36
C ALA A 103 -6.29 14.45 13.99
N ILE A 104 -6.01 15.48 13.17
CA ILE A 104 -5.89 16.87 13.63
C ILE A 104 -7.25 17.39 14.14
N ALA A 105 -8.32 17.18 13.37
CA ALA A 105 -9.65 17.71 13.70
C ALA A 105 -10.25 17.09 14.96
N THR A 106 -10.04 15.79 15.16
CA THR A 106 -10.59 15.04 16.30
C THR A 106 -9.65 15.01 17.51
N LYS A 107 -8.39 15.42 17.35
CA LYS A 107 -7.29 15.20 18.30
C LYS A 107 -7.08 13.71 18.63
N GLU A 108 -7.60 12.81 17.80
CA GLU A 108 -7.48 11.37 17.97
C GLU A 108 -6.31 10.80 17.15
N PHE A 109 -5.13 10.81 17.77
CA PHE A 109 -3.89 10.36 17.12
C PHE A 109 -3.81 8.84 16.91
N TYR A 110 -4.73 8.03 17.46
CA TYR A 110 -4.73 6.58 17.18
C TYR A 110 -4.92 6.30 15.68
N SER A 111 -5.66 7.16 14.97
CA SER A 111 -5.88 7.06 13.52
C SER A 111 -4.58 7.19 12.70
N VAL A 112 -3.53 7.78 13.30
CA VAL A 112 -2.19 7.92 12.69
C VAL A 112 -1.50 6.56 12.53
N SER A 113 -1.82 5.58 13.38
CA SER A 113 -1.29 4.22 13.25
C SER A 113 -1.63 3.57 11.90
N ALA A 114 -2.77 3.95 11.29
CA ALA A 114 -3.21 3.43 10.00
C ALA A 114 -2.52 4.12 8.80
N VAL A 115 -1.75 5.19 8.99
CA VAL A 115 -1.13 5.99 7.90
C VAL A 115 -0.12 5.17 7.11
N CYS A 116 0.47 4.14 7.71
CA CYS A 116 1.39 3.25 7.00
C CYS A 116 0.69 2.43 5.90
N VAL A 117 -0.61 2.16 6.02
CA VAL A 117 -1.37 1.38 5.02
C VAL A 117 -1.40 2.09 3.65
N PRO A 118 -1.83 3.36 3.51
CA PRO A 118 -1.73 4.05 2.21
C PRO A 118 -0.30 4.20 1.70
N ILE A 119 0.71 4.32 2.58
CA ILE A 119 2.11 4.32 2.17
C ILE A 119 2.47 2.99 1.48
N SER A 120 2.01 1.85 2.03
CA SER A 120 2.23 0.53 1.42
C SER A 120 1.60 0.42 0.02
N VAL A 121 0.40 0.98 -0.16
CA VAL A 121 -0.31 1.04 -1.45
C VAL A 121 0.50 1.86 -2.45
N TYR A 122 0.98 3.04 -2.03
CA TYR A 122 1.79 3.91 -2.87
C TYR A 122 3.10 3.23 -3.32
N LEU A 123 3.82 2.59 -2.38
CA LEU A 123 5.05 1.86 -2.67
C LEU A 123 4.80 0.63 -3.55
N GLY A 124 3.73 -0.12 -3.28
CA GLY A 124 3.33 -1.28 -4.07
C GLY A 124 3.00 -0.90 -5.52
N GLY A 125 2.21 0.17 -5.72
CA GLY A 125 1.88 0.70 -7.03
C GLY A 125 3.10 1.26 -7.78
N THR A 126 4.05 1.86 -7.05
CA THR A 126 5.32 2.34 -7.63
C THR A 126 6.17 1.16 -8.13
N LEU A 127 6.30 0.10 -7.33
CA LEU A 127 7.04 -1.09 -7.75
C LEU A 127 6.36 -1.81 -8.91
N ALA A 128 5.03 -1.87 -8.92
CA ALA A 128 4.26 -2.41 -10.04
C ALA A 128 4.58 -1.64 -11.34
N GLY A 129 4.52 -0.30 -11.31
CA GLY A 129 4.86 0.54 -12.45
C GLY A 129 6.27 0.29 -13.01
N LEU A 130 7.27 0.19 -12.13
CA LEU A 130 8.65 -0.12 -12.52
C LEU A 130 8.78 -1.50 -13.16
N ASN A 131 8.11 -2.52 -12.59
CA ASN A 131 8.11 -3.87 -13.15
C ASN A 131 7.47 -3.92 -14.55
N ILE A 132 6.40 -3.16 -14.77
CA ILE A 132 5.68 -3.11 -16.05
C ILE A 132 6.55 -2.48 -17.13
N GLN A 133 7.21 -1.36 -16.82
CA GLN A 133 8.11 -0.66 -17.75
C GLN A 133 9.30 -1.52 -18.20
N ARG A 134 9.71 -2.52 -17.41
CA ARG A 134 10.75 -3.48 -17.80
C ARG A 134 10.24 -4.56 -18.77
N ILE A 135 8.93 -4.82 -18.78
CA ILE A 135 8.31 -5.88 -19.60
C ILE A 135 7.92 -5.37 -21.00
N GLU A 136 7.65 -4.07 -21.12
CA GLU A 136 7.49 -3.31 -22.37
C GLU A 136 8.78 -3.31 -23.19
#